data_AF-X1K1T2-F1
#
_entry.id   AF-X1K1T2-F1
#
_cell.length_a   1.000
_cell.length_b   1.000
_cell.length_c   1.000
_cell.angle_alpha   90.00
_cell.angle_beta   90.00
_cell.angle_gamma   90.00
#
_symmetry.space_group_name_H-M   'P 1'
#
loop_
_entity.id
_entity.type
_entity.pdbx_description
1 polymer ?
#
loop_
_entity_poly.entity_id
_entity_poly.type
_entity_poly.pdbx_seq_one_letter_code
_entity_poly.pdbx_strand_id
1 'polypeptide(L)'
;KLHEIHFPLDVLKDGFGTTTIAPIAKDDLGAMGRTNDSISAAGTTYYTIDVEKDKQDEFFDLLKKAPANTSSSYGKPFIETFKAANYDFYAIDPGLFAPAIYTVTNIQTGKSITVGEINHNLLKESYKLN
;
A
#
# COMPACT_ATOMS: atom_id res chain seq x y z
N LYS A 1 -5.17 -5.56 -2.89
CA LYS A 1 -5.66 -4.18 -2.75
C LYS A 1 -6.51 -3.60 -3.90
N LEU A 2 -6.00 -3.25 -5.10
CA LEU A 2 -6.86 -2.62 -6.14
C LEU A 2 -8.13 -3.45 -6.46
N HIS A 3 -7.97 -4.78 -6.57
CA HIS A 3 -9.08 -5.72 -6.68
C HIS A 3 -10.08 -5.63 -5.51
N GLU A 4 -9.60 -5.50 -4.28
CA GLU A 4 -10.41 -5.52 -3.05
C GLU A 4 -11.26 -4.25 -2.90
N ILE A 5 -10.77 -3.12 -3.40
CA ILE A 5 -11.54 -1.86 -3.43
C ILE A 5 -12.42 -1.75 -4.69
N HIS A 6 -12.55 -2.83 -5.45
CA HIS A 6 -13.31 -2.91 -6.69
C HIS A 6 -12.86 -1.91 -7.76
N PHE A 7 -11.55 -1.59 -7.78
CA PHE A 7 -10.98 -0.85 -8.90
C PHE A 7 -11.01 -1.73 -10.16
N PRO A 8 -11.51 -1.24 -11.31
CA PRO A 8 -11.56 -2.03 -12.54
C PRO A 8 -10.14 -2.32 -13.05
N LEU A 9 -9.72 -3.58 -12.99
CA LEU A 9 -8.35 -3.95 -13.32
C LEU A 9 -8.09 -4.02 -14.83
N ASP A 10 -9.14 -4.21 -15.62
CA ASP A 10 -9.10 -4.27 -17.09
C ASP A 10 -8.70 -2.95 -17.74
N VAL A 11 -8.84 -1.84 -17.01
CA VAL A 11 -8.43 -0.51 -17.48
C VAL A 11 -6.95 -0.22 -17.27
N LEU A 12 -6.24 -1.00 -16.43
CA LEU A 12 -4.81 -0.84 -16.19
C LEU A 12 -4.03 -1.27 -17.43
N LYS A 13 -3.04 -0.47 -17.83
CA LYS A 13 -2.17 -0.77 -18.98
C LYS A 13 -0.78 -1.19 -18.55
N ASP A 14 -0.15 -0.37 -17.73
CA ASP A 14 1.19 -0.61 -17.22
C ASP A 14 1.25 -0.31 -15.73
N GLY A 15 2.27 -0.88 -15.07
CA GLY A 15 2.53 -0.60 -13.68
C GLY A 15 3.99 -0.84 -13.31
N PHE A 16 4.50 -0.02 -12.41
CA PHE A 16 5.74 -0.29 -11.72
C PHE A 16 5.61 0.10 -10.24
N GLY A 17 6.52 -0.40 -9.41
CA GLY A 17 6.56 -0.03 -8.02
C GLY A 17 7.95 -0.18 -7.43
N THR A 18 8.18 0.53 -6.34
CA THR A 18 9.42 0.47 -5.59
C THR A 18 9.12 0.37 -4.11
N THR A 19 10.04 -0.18 -3.34
CA THR A 19 9.98 -0.19 -1.89
C THR A 19 11.41 -0.26 -1.34
N THR A 20 11.53 -0.20 -0.02
CA THR A 20 12.80 -0.40 0.68
C THR A 20 13.12 -1.89 0.80
N ILE A 21 14.40 -2.22 0.85
CA ILE A 21 14.84 -3.56 1.22
C ILE A 21 14.93 -3.62 2.74
N ALA A 22 14.10 -4.46 3.37
CA ALA A 22 14.11 -4.63 4.81
C ALA A 22 15.48 -5.13 5.32
N PRO A 23 16.01 -4.56 6.42
CA PRO A 23 17.17 -5.13 7.10
C PRO A 23 16.86 -6.53 7.63
N ILE A 24 17.81 -7.45 7.50
CA ILE A 24 17.69 -8.83 7.96
C ILE A 24 17.29 -8.86 9.44
N ALA A 25 16.21 -9.57 9.74
CA ALA A 25 15.71 -9.75 11.10
C ALA A 25 16.44 -10.88 11.83
N LYS A 26 16.17 -11.00 13.14
CA LYS A 26 16.73 -12.07 13.98
C LYS A 26 16.10 -13.44 13.70
N ASP A 27 14.84 -13.47 13.30
CA ASP A 27 14.03 -14.66 13.04
C ASP A 27 12.98 -14.38 11.95
N ASP A 28 12.31 -15.43 11.49
CA ASP A 28 11.33 -15.36 10.39
C ASP A 28 10.11 -14.50 10.74
N LEU A 29 9.69 -14.49 12.01
CA LEU A 29 8.55 -13.68 12.45
C LEU A 29 8.88 -12.18 12.39
N GLY A 30 10.08 -11.80 12.82
CA GLY A 30 10.62 -10.45 12.65
C GLY A 30 10.83 -10.08 11.17
N ALA A 31 11.28 -11.04 10.35
CA ALA A 31 11.49 -10.82 8.93
C ALA A 31 10.16 -10.50 8.22
N MET A 32 9.13 -11.32 8.46
CA MET A 32 7.78 -11.12 7.95
C MET A 32 7.24 -9.73 8.30
N GLY A 33 7.40 -9.30 9.56
CA GLY A 33 6.98 -7.97 9.99
C GLY A 33 7.67 -6.85 9.19
N ARG A 34 9.00 -6.87 9.16
CA ARG A 34 9.80 -5.84 8.47
C ARG A 34 9.53 -5.78 6.97
N THR A 35 9.42 -6.93 6.30
CA THR A 35 9.17 -6.96 4.85
C THR A 35 7.78 -6.46 4.49
N ASN A 36 6.76 -6.71 5.33
CA ASN A 36 5.43 -6.13 5.15
C ASN A 36 5.47 -4.61 5.39
N ASP A 37 6.16 -4.16 6.43
CA ASP A 37 6.30 -2.73 6.73
C ASP A 37 7.04 -1.97 5.62
N SER A 38 8.00 -2.59 4.91
CA SER A 38 8.61 -2.01 3.71
C SER A 38 7.54 -1.54 2.72
N ILE A 39 6.55 -2.40 2.45
CA ILE A 39 5.49 -2.15 1.48
C ILE A 39 4.45 -1.19 2.05
N SER A 40 3.93 -1.44 3.25
CA SER A 40 2.84 -0.67 3.83
C SER A 40 3.23 0.76 4.21
N ALA A 41 4.50 0.99 4.57
CA ALA A 41 4.99 2.31 4.97
C ALA A 41 5.88 3.00 3.94
N ALA A 42 6.46 2.30 2.96
CA ALA A 42 7.29 2.91 1.91
C ALA A 42 7.03 2.41 0.48
N GLY A 43 6.16 1.42 0.28
CA GLY A 43 5.82 0.95 -1.06
C GLY A 43 5.18 2.06 -1.87
N THR A 44 5.79 2.40 -3.01
CA THR A 44 5.23 3.36 -3.96
C THR A 44 4.90 2.62 -5.24
N THR A 45 3.71 2.89 -5.78
CA THR A 45 3.26 2.29 -7.03
C THR A 45 2.83 3.37 -7.99
N TYR A 46 3.06 3.10 -9.26
CA TYR A 46 2.61 3.91 -10.36
C TYR A 46 1.91 3.01 -11.37
N TYR A 47 0.74 3.44 -11.83
CA TYR A 47 -0.02 2.74 -12.87
C TYR A 47 -0.49 3.72 -13.94
N THR A 48 -0.63 3.21 -15.16
CA THR A 48 -1.35 3.88 -16.24
C THR A 48 -2.71 3.24 -16.44
N ILE A 49 -3.73 4.07 -16.71
CA ILE A 49 -5.05 3.62 -17.13
C ILE A 49 -5.44 4.26 -18.46
N ASP A 50 -6.28 3.57 -19.22
CA ASP A 50 -6.83 4.06 -20.49
C ASP A 50 -8.36 4.09 -20.40
N VAL A 51 -8.89 5.26 -20.07
CA VAL A 51 -10.32 5.44 -19.78
C VAL A 51 -10.79 6.79 -20.30
N GLU A 52 -12.06 6.82 -20.72
CA GLU A 52 -12.72 8.06 -21.13
C GLU A 52 -12.74 9.10 -19.99
N LYS A 53 -12.69 10.38 -20.36
CA LYS A 53 -12.55 11.50 -19.42
C LYS A 53 -13.70 11.57 -18.39
N ASP A 54 -14.89 11.14 -18.76
CA ASP A 54 -16.10 11.14 -17.91
C ASP A 54 -16.04 10.11 -16.78
N LYS A 55 -15.31 9.01 -16.95
CA LYS A 55 -15.12 7.96 -15.92
C LYS A 55 -13.91 8.18 -15.01
N GLN A 56 -13.00 9.06 -15.42
CA GLN A 56 -11.71 9.24 -14.74
C GLN A 56 -11.86 9.59 -13.25
N ASP A 57 -12.75 10.53 -12.93
CA ASP A 57 -12.86 11.06 -11.57
C ASP A 57 -13.43 10.00 -10.61
N GLU A 58 -14.31 9.10 -11.08
CA GLU A 58 -14.79 7.94 -10.32
C GLU A 58 -13.63 7.01 -9.92
N PHE A 59 -12.73 6.70 -10.87
CA PHE A 59 -11.59 5.82 -10.60
C PHE A 59 -10.55 6.48 -9.69
N PHE A 60 -10.36 7.79 -9.84
CA PHE A 60 -9.49 8.56 -8.94
C PHE A 60 -10.06 8.59 -7.51
N ASP A 61 -11.38 8.68 -7.35
CA ASP A 61 -12.04 8.60 -6.04
C ASP A 61 -11.95 7.21 -5.41
N LEU A 62 -12.11 6.13 -6.19
CA LEU A 62 -11.87 4.77 -5.71
C LEU A 62 -10.43 4.60 -5.20
N LEU A 63 -9.45 5.11 -5.95
CA LEU A 63 -8.03 5.00 -5.61
C LEU A 63 -7.71 5.58 -4.21
N LYS A 64 -8.44 6.59 -3.73
CA LYS A 64 -8.24 7.17 -2.39
C LYS A 64 -8.39 6.15 -1.24
N LYS A 65 -9.02 4.99 -1.49
CA LYS A 65 -9.18 3.88 -0.54
C LYS A 65 -8.05 2.83 -0.64
N ALA A 66 -7.13 2.99 -1.59
CA ALA A 66 -6.07 2.03 -1.91
C ALA A 66 -4.87 2.05 -0.95
N PRO A 67 -4.38 3.20 -0.45
CA PRO A 67 -3.20 3.22 0.41
C PRO A 67 -3.36 2.42 1.70
N ALA A 68 -2.25 1.88 2.22
CA ALA A 68 -2.24 1.15 3.50
C ALA A 68 -2.73 2.01 4.68
N ASN A 69 -2.48 3.32 4.65
CA ASN A 69 -2.87 4.24 5.73
C ASN A 69 -4.40 4.45 5.85
N THR A 70 -5.20 3.90 4.93
CA THR A 70 -6.66 3.86 5.07
C THR A 70 -7.15 2.64 5.85
N SER A 71 -6.28 1.70 6.18
CA SER A 71 -6.62 0.54 7.00
C SER A 71 -6.81 0.92 8.46
N SER A 72 -7.80 0.31 9.10
CA SER A 72 -8.00 0.40 10.55
C SER A 72 -6.87 -0.26 11.36
N SER A 73 -6.09 -1.14 10.75
CA SER A 73 -4.95 -1.84 11.36
C SER A 73 -3.61 -1.12 11.15
N TYR A 74 -3.61 0.05 10.51
CA TYR A 74 -2.40 0.82 10.21
C TYR A 74 -1.90 1.63 11.41
N GLY A 75 -0.60 1.93 11.42
CA GLY A 75 0.01 2.91 12.33
C GLY A 75 1.04 2.34 13.31
N LYS A 76 1.19 1.01 13.35
CA LYS A 76 2.23 0.31 14.14
C LYS A 76 2.98 -0.68 13.24
N PRO A 77 4.21 -1.09 13.63
CA PRO A 77 4.92 -2.15 12.93
C PRO A 77 4.06 -3.42 12.80
N PHE A 78 4.11 -4.09 11.64
CA PHE A 78 3.24 -5.23 11.34
C PHE A 78 3.34 -6.35 12.37
N ILE A 79 4.53 -6.58 12.95
CA ILE A 79 4.70 -7.58 14.02
C ILE A 79 3.87 -7.27 15.27
N GLU A 80 3.70 -5.99 15.61
CA GLU A 80 2.88 -5.56 16.74
C GLU A 80 1.40 -5.71 16.43
N THR A 81 0.99 -5.33 15.22
CA THR A 81 -0.37 -5.55 14.71
C THR A 81 -0.73 -7.03 14.71
N PHE A 82 0.17 -7.89 14.21
CA PHE A 82 -0.04 -9.33 14.16
C PHE A 82 -0.09 -9.97 15.55
N LYS A 83 0.76 -9.52 16.47
CA LYS A 83 0.68 -9.96 17.87
C LYS A 83 -0.61 -9.50 18.55
N ALA A 84 -1.07 -8.27 18.31
CA ALA A 84 -2.34 -7.76 18.83
C ALA A 84 -3.55 -8.53 18.27
N ALA A 85 -3.43 -9.05 17.05
CA ALA A 85 -4.37 -9.96 16.42
C ALA A 85 -4.23 -11.42 16.87
N ASN A 86 -3.49 -11.73 17.94
CA ASN A 86 -3.21 -13.09 18.42
C ASN A 86 -2.63 -14.01 17.35
N TYR A 87 -1.81 -13.46 16.44
CA TYR A 87 -1.22 -14.17 15.31
C TYR A 87 -2.25 -14.74 14.32
N ASP A 88 -3.45 -14.14 14.27
CA ASP A 88 -4.49 -14.46 13.29
C ASP A 88 -4.53 -13.42 12.18
N PHE A 89 -4.21 -13.83 10.95
CA PHE A 89 -4.27 -12.97 9.77
C PHE A 89 -5.70 -12.52 9.43
N TYR A 90 -6.72 -13.34 9.75
CA TYR A 90 -8.12 -12.99 9.47
C TYR A 90 -8.64 -11.88 10.38
N ALA A 91 -7.97 -11.65 11.52
CA ALA A 91 -8.27 -10.55 12.43
C ALA A 91 -7.58 -9.23 12.04
N ILE A 92 -6.71 -9.24 11.02
CA ILE A 92 -6.09 -8.03 10.45
C ILE A 92 -6.97 -7.52 9.31
N ASP A 93 -7.24 -6.22 9.30
CA ASP A 93 -7.91 -5.56 8.18
C ASP A 93 -7.12 -5.79 6.87
N PRO A 94 -7.70 -6.47 5.86
CA PRO A 94 -7.02 -6.77 4.61
C PRO A 94 -6.49 -5.52 3.90
N GLY A 95 -7.09 -4.36 4.16
CA GLY A 95 -6.65 -3.08 3.61
C GLY A 95 -5.22 -2.70 4.00
N LEU A 96 -4.64 -3.31 5.04
CA LEU A 96 -3.24 -3.11 5.44
C LEU A 96 -2.24 -3.72 4.45
N PHE A 97 -2.64 -4.76 3.70
CA PHE A 97 -1.81 -5.40 2.68
C PHE A 97 -1.83 -4.58 1.38
N ALA A 98 -1.30 -3.37 1.48
CA ALA A 98 -1.26 -2.38 0.42
C ALA A 98 0.07 -1.60 0.46
N PRO A 99 0.53 -1.07 -0.67
CA PRO A 99 1.53 0.00 -0.73
C PRO A 99 1.11 1.26 0.04
N ALA A 100 2.14 2.00 0.46
CA ALA A 100 2.01 3.30 1.12
C ALA A 100 1.48 4.39 0.18
N ILE A 101 1.92 4.41 -1.08
CA ILE A 101 1.54 5.39 -2.10
C ILE A 101 1.09 4.71 -3.39
N TYR A 102 0.03 5.28 -3.97
CA TYR A 102 -0.42 4.97 -5.32
C TYR A 102 -0.47 6.23 -6.16
N THR A 103 0.10 6.16 -7.36
CA THR A 103 -0.07 7.15 -8.42
C THR A 103 -0.75 6.48 -9.62
N VAL A 104 -1.78 7.10 -10.16
CA VAL A 104 -2.44 6.65 -11.39
C VAL A 104 -2.49 7.81 -12.38
N THR A 105 -2.06 7.56 -13.62
CA THR A 105 -2.18 8.49 -14.75
C THR A 105 -3.16 7.95 -15.77
N ASN A 106 -4.15 8.76 -16.18
CA ASN A 106 -4.97 8.47 -17.34
C ASN A 106 -4.24 8.91 -18.61
N ILE A 107 -3.91 7.96 -19.49
CA ILE A 107 -3.13 8.23 -20.71
C ILE A 107 -3.93 9.02 -21.75
N GLN A 108 -5.27 8.95 -21.73
CA GLN A 108 -6.11 9.71 -22.67
C GLN A 108 -6.11 11.21 -22.33
N THR A 109 -6.08 11.57 -21.05
CA THR A 109 -6.21 12.96 -20.59
C THR A 109 -4.89 13.57 -20.10
N GLY A 110 -3.89 12.74 -19.83
CA GLY A 110 -2.62 13.14 -19.19
C GLY A 110 -2.74 13.50 -17.71
N LYS A 111 -3.92 13.38 -17.10
CA LYS A 111 -4.13 13.72 -15.68
C LYS A 111 -3.66 12.59 -14.79
N SER A 112 -3.10 12.96 -13.63
CA SER A 112 -2.68 12.02 -12.60
C SER A 112 -3.27 12.36 -11.25
N ILE A 113 -3.47 11.33 -10.43
CA ILE A 113 -3.73 11.47 -9.00
C ILE A 113 -2.65 10.68 -8.24
N THR A 114 -2.21 11.20 -7.09
CA THR A 114 -1.38 10.48 -6.13
C THR A 114 -2.05 10.49 -4.77
N VAL A 115 -2.11 9.34 -4.11
CA VAL A 115 -2.77 9.15 -2.81
C VAL A 115 -1.90 8.32 -1.88
N GLY A 116 -2.12 8.49 -0.58
CA GLY A 116 -1.32 7.85 0.47
C GLY A 116 -0.09 8.66 0.86
N GLU A 117 0.74 8.10 1.72
CA GLU A 117 1.94 8.77 2.24
C GLU A 117 2.99 7.75 2.69
N ILE A 118 4.27 8.14 2.60
CA ILE A 118 5.36 7.35 3.20
C ILE A 118 5.41 7.63 4.69
N ASN A 119 5.53 6.58 5.51
CA ASN A 119 5.67 6.68 6.95
C ASN A 119 7.07 6.27 7.40
N HIS A 120 7.99 7.23 7.35
CA HIS A 120 9.38 7.03 7.77
C HIS A 120 9.51 6.67 9.26
N ASN A 121 8.61 7.15 10.12
CA ASN A 121 8.66 6.86 11.56
C ASN A 121 8.36 5.39 11.84
N LEU A 122 7.29 4.85 11.22
CA LEU A 122 6.95 3.43 11.30
C LEU A 122 8.09 2.55 10.78
N LEU A 123 8.72 2.92 9.65
CA LEU A 123 9.87 2.17 9.12
C LEU A 123 11.06 2.16 10.07
N LYS A 124 11.40 3.31 10.65
CA LYS A 124 12.49 3.40 11.64
C LYS A 124 12.22 2.50 12.84
N GLU A 125 10.99 2.53 13.34
CA GLU A 125 10.56 1.69 14.47
C GLU A 125 10.57 0.19 14.14
N SER A 126 10.10 -0.19 12.95
CA SER A 126 10.10 -1.58 12.47
C SER A 126 11.51 -2.11 12.24
N TYR A 127 12.36 -1.30 11.61
CA TYR A 127 13.74 -1.66 11.29
C TYR A 127 14.70 -1.54 12.48
N LYS A 128 14.24 -0.97 13.59
CA LYS A 128 15.06 -0.69 14.78
C LYS A 128 16.24 0.25 14.43
N LEU A 129 15.94 1.28 13.64
CA LEU A 129 16.86 2.35 13.30
C LEU A 129 16.59 3.53 14.25
N ASN A 130 17.55 3.85 15.10
CA ASN A 130 17.52 5.02 15.99
C ASN A 130 17.94 6.29 15.23
#